data_AF-A0A1H5SC38-F1
#
_entry.id   AF-A0A1H5SC38-F1
#
_cell.length_a   1.000
_cell.length_b   1.000
_cell.length_c   1.000
_cell.angle_alpha   90.00
_cell.angle_beta   90.00
_cell.angle_gamma   90.00
#
_symmetry.space_group_name_H-M   'P 1'
#
loop_
_entity.id
_entity.type
_entity.pdbx_description
1 polymer ?
#
loop_
_entity_poly.entity_id
_entity_poly.type
_entity_poly.pdbx_seq_one_letter_code
_entity_poly.pdbx_strand_id
1 'polypeptide(L)'
;MNNVKQGTQYPATMVTTGDHDDRVVPAHSFKFAAELQEKQTGTNPTLIRIDINAGHGAGKSVAATIQENVDIQAFTLYNMGVTELPKLNN
;
A
#
# COMPACT_ATOMS: atom_id res chain seq x y z
N MET A 1 -3.12 -15.63 -0.25
CA MET A 1 -1.68 -15.98 -0.29
C MET A 1 -1.44 -16.99 -1.37
N ASN A 2 -2.06 -18.17 -1.32
CA ASN A 2 -1.86 -19.31 -2.25
C ASN A 2 -1.99 -19.06 -3.78
N ASN A 3 -2.35 -17.87 -4.24
CA ASN A 3 -2.49 -17.53 -5.66
C ASN A 3 -1.42 -16.56 -6.17
N VAL A 4 -0.46 -16.15 -5.34
CA VAL A 4 0.72 -15.43 -5.82
C VAL A 4 1.64 -16.44 -6.51
N LYS A 5 1.91 -16.21 -7.79
CA LYS A 5 2.64 -17.10 -8.69
C LYS A 5 4.06 -16.58 -8.88
N GLN A 6 5.03 -17.47 -8.72
CA GLN A 6 6.44 -17.18 -8.96
C GLN A 6 6.68 -16.81 -10.42
N GLY A 7 7.61 -15.88 -10.67
CA GLY A 7 7.95 -15.48 -12.04
C GLY A 7 6.94 -14.54 -12.70
N THR A 8 5.96 -14.03 -11.94
CA THR A 8 4.94 -13.13 -12.49
C THR A 8 5.39 -11.67 -12.36
N GLN A 9 5.11 -10.86 -13.37
CA GLN A 9 5.28 -9.41 -13.31
C GLN A 9 3.99 -8.77 -12.79
N TYR A 10 3.94 -8.54 -11.49
CA TYR A 10 2.83 -7.88 -10.83
C TYR A 10 2.87 -6.35 -11.03
N PRO A 11 1.71 -5.67 -11.00
CA PRO A 11 1.66 -4.21 -11.00
C PRO A 11 2.28 -3.64 -9.72
N ALA A 12 2.62 -2.34 -9.76
CA ALA A 12 3.04 -1.61 -8.57
C ALA A 12 1.97 -1.75 -7.47
N THR A 13 2.37 -2.28 -6.32
CA THR A 13 1.44 -2.63 -5.24
C THR A 13 1.92 -2.02 -3.94
N MET A 14 1.02 -1.33 -3.24
CA MET A 14 1.20 -0.88 -1.86
C MET A 14 0.11 -1.49 -0.99
N VAL A 15 0.50 -2.43 -0.13
CA VAL A 15 -0.40 -3.06 0.84
C VAL A 15 -0.51 -2.14 2.06
N THR A 16 -1.72 -1.84 2.53
CA THR A 16 -1.94 -1.02 3.73
C THR A 16 -2.50 -1.87 4.88
N THR A 17 -2.06 -1.60 6.12
CA THR A 17 -2.60 -2.22 7.34
C THR A 17 -2.28 -1.35 8.56
N GLY A 18 -2.99 -1.55 9.67
CA GLY A 18 -2.70 -0.92 10.96
C GLY A 18 -2.12 -1.94 11.94
N ASP A 19 -1.13 -1.58 12.74
CA ASP A 19 -0.44 -2.51 13.66
C ASP A 19 -1.34 -3.05 14.81
N HIS A 20 -2.41 -2.33 15.15
CA HIS A 20 -3.40 -2.69 16.16
C HIS A 20 -4.78 -2.99 15.55
N ASP A 21 -4.84 -3.43 14.29
CA ASP A 21 -6.09 -3.89 13.67
C ASP A 21 -6.52 -5.23 14.29
N ASP A 22 -7.40 -5.16 15.28
CA ASP A 22 -8.00 -6.30 15.97
C ASP A 22 -9.17 -6.93 15.20
N ARG A 23 -9.65 -6.28 14.13
CA ARG A 23 -10.74 -6.77 13.27
C ARG A 23 -10.21 -7.64 12.13
N VAL A 24 -9.10 -7.24 11.52
CA VAL A 24 -8.41 -8.01 10.48
C VAL A 24 -6.93 -8.03 10.79
N VAL A 25 -6.45 -9.16 11.31
CA VAL A 25 -5.07 -9.25 11.83
C VAL A 25 -4.02 -8.89 10.76
N PRO A 26 -3.02 -8.04 11.08
CA PRO A 26 -2.02 -7.56 10.13
C PRO A 26 -1.17 -8.66 9.50
N ALA A 27 -1.12 -9.84 10.13
CA ALA A 27 -0.45 -11.03 9.61
C ALA A 27 -0.95 -11.41 8.20
N HIS A 28 -2.18 -11.06 7.82
CA HIS A 28 -2.65 -11.22 6.45
C HIS A 28 -1.88 -10.33 5.47
N SER A 29 -1.77 -9.04 5.77
CA SER A 29 -1.02 -8.10 4.93
C SER A 29 0.48 -8.44 4.91
N PHE A 30 1.06 -8.84 6.04
CA PHE A 30 2.48 -9.18 6.13
C PHE A 30 2.87 -10.38 5.25
N LYS A 31 2.14 -11.49 5.40
CA LYS A 31 2.42 -12.70 4.61
C LYS A 31 2.18 -12.46 3.11
N PHE A 32 1.16 -11.68 2.75
CA PHE A 32 0.90 -11.36 1.34
C PHE A 32 2.00 -10.47 0.75
N ALA A 33 2.43 -9.42 1.46
CA ALA A 33 3.50 -8.55 1.01
C ALA A 33 4.82 -9.32 0.87
N ALA A 34 5.16 -10.18 1.84
CA ALA A 34 6.36 -11.02 1.77
C ALA A 34 6.33 -11.98 0.57
N GLU A 35 5.21 -12.68 0.38
CA GLU A 35 5.04 -13.61 -0.74
C GLU A 35 5.05 -12.88 -2.10
N LEU A 36 4.48 -11.68 -2.17
CA LEU A 36 4.50 -10.83 -3.37
C LEU A 36 5.91 -10.34 -3.68
N GLN A 37 6.68 -9.90 -2.69
CA GLN A 37 8.07 -9.47 -2.84
C GLN A 37 8.97 -10.62 -3.30
N GLU A 38 8.77 -11.82 -2.76
CA GLU A 38 9.54 -13.01 -3.14
C GLU A 38 9.26 -13.46 -4.60
N LYS A 39 7.99 -13.41 -5.03
CA LYS A 39 7.54 -14.03 -6.29
C LYS A 39 7.47 -13.08 -7.48
N GLN A 40 7.44 -11.76 -7.24
CA GLN A 40 7.50 -10.71 -8.25
C GLN A 40 8.83 -10.80 -9.02
N THR A 41 8.76 -10.65 -10.35
CA THR A 41 9.96 -10.59 -11.22
C THR A 41 10.01 -9.34 -12.10
N GLY A 42 8.99 -8.49 -12.04
CA GLY A 42 9.00 -7.17 -12.68
C GLY A 42 9.76 -6.12 -11.86
N THR A 43 9.95 -4.94 -12.44
CA THR A 43 10.60 -3.80 -11.79
C THR A 43 9.65 -2.93 -10.96
N ASN A 44 8.34 -3.22 -11.03
CA ASN A 44 7.32 -2.48 -10.30
C ASN A 44 7.47 -2.70 -8.77
N PRO A 45 7.36 -1.65 -7.95
CA PRO A 45 7.54 -1.75 -6.51
C PRO A 45 6.44 -2.57 -5.84
N THR A 46 6.82 -3.34 -4.82
CA THR A 46 5.92 -4.13 -3.96
C THR A 46 6.18 -3.74 -2.49
N LEU A 47 5.36 -2.81 -2.00
CA LEU A 47 5.52 -2.17 -0.71
C LEU A 47 4.43 -2.58 0.27
N ILE A 48 4.72 -2.42 1.56
CA ILE A 48 3.73 -2.48 2.62
C ILE A 48 3.86 -1.23 3.50
N ARG A 49 2.74 -0.53 3.71
CA ARG A 49 2.59 0.61 4.61
C ARG A 49 1.86 0.13 5.87
N ILE A 50 2.55 0.21 7.00
CA ILE A 50 2.01 -0.17 8.30
C ILE A 50 1.80 1.11 9.09
N ASP A 51 0.56 1.37 9.48
CA ASP A 51 0.21 2.52 10.30
C ASP A 51 0.38 2.18 11.78
N ILE A 52 1.15 3.00 12.51
CA ILE A 52 1.55 2.74 13.90
C ILE A 52 0.53 3.36 14.86
N ASN A 53 0.08 2.59 15.85
CA ASN A 53 -1.02 2.94 16.76
C ASN A 53 -2.38 3.15 16.04
N ALA A 54 -2.62 2.38 14.98
CA ALA A 54 -3.85 2.45 14.21
C ALA A 54 -4.56 1.09 14.17
N GLY A 55 -5.85 1.08 14.50
CA GLY A 55 -6.73 -0.07 14.32
C GLY A 55 -7.31 -0.14 12.90
N HIS A 56 -8.52 -0.68 12.76
CA HIS A 56 -9.23 -0.82 11.47
C HIS A 56 -9.75 0.51 10.85
N GLY A 57 -9.15 1.64 11.21
CA GLY A 57 -9.51 2.99 10.73
C GLY A 57 -10.41 3.79 11.67
N ALA A 58 -11.14 3.18 12.59
CA ALA A 58 -11.92 3.91 13.61
C ALA A 58 -10.98 4.62 14.59
N GLY A 59 -11.18 5.92 14.81
CA GLY A 59 -10.36 6.72 15.74
C GLY A 59 -9.04 7.25 15.16
N LYS A 60 -8.79 7.05 13.86
CA LYS A 60 -7.62 7.61 13.19
C LYS A 60 -7.67 9.14 13.18
N SER A 61 -6.55 9.79 13.51
CA SER A 61 -6.47 11.26 13.51
C SER A 61 -6.58 11.82 12.10
N VAL A 62 -7.12 13.03 11.95
CA VAL A 62 -7.21 13.72 10.65
C VAL A 62 -5.83 13.82 9.98
N ALA A 63 -4.78 14.10 10.75
CA ALA A 63 -3.41 14.15 10.25
C ALA A 63 -2.95 12.79 9.67
N ALA A 64 -3.23 11.69 10.37
CA ALA A 64 -2.87 10.36 9.89
C ALA A 64 -3.68 9.97 8.64
N THR A 65 -4.95 10.38 8.55
CA THR A 65 -5.78 10.20 7.35
C THR A 65 -5.23 11.00 6.17
N ILE A 66 -4.82 12.26 6.39
CA ILE A 66 -4.19 13.07 5.35
C ILE A 66 -2.91 12.40 4.86
N GLN A 67 -2.05 11.94 5.77
CA GLN A 67 -0.79 11.29 5.41
C GLN A 67 -1.00 10.01 4.60
N GLU A 68 -1.95 9.15 5.01
CA GLU A 68 -2.31 7.96 4.24
C GLU A 68 -2.77 8.31 2.82
N ASN A 69 -3.63 9.31 2.68
CA ASN A 69 -4.10 9.74 1.36
C ASN A 69 -2.98 10.32 0.50
N VAL A 70 -2.05 11.08 1.10
CA VAL A 70 -0.87 11.60 0.41
C VAL A 70 -0.02 10.45 -0.10
N ASP A 71 0.29 9.45 0.74
CA ASP A 71 1.11 8.30 0.36
C ASP A 71 0.44 7.50 -0.77
N ILE A 72 -0.88 7.23 -0.67
CA ILE A 72 -1.66 6.52 -1.70
C ILE A 72 -1.63 7.28 -3.02
N GLN A 73 -1.98 8.57 -3.02
CA GLN A 73 -2.04 9.37 -4.24
C GLN A 73 -0.67 9.52 -4.89
N ALA A 74 0.36 9.81 -4.10
CA ALA A 74 1.73 9.92 -4.60
C ALA A 74 2.21 8.60 -5.21
N PHE A 75 2.00 7.47 -4.52
CA PHE A 75 2.35 6.15 -5.05
C PHE A 75 1.63 5.84 -6.36
N THR A 76 0.32 6.08 -6.43
CA THR A 76 -0.48 5.85 -7.64
C THR A 76 0.03 6.70 -8.80
N LEU A 77 0.14 8.02 -8.62
CA LEU A 77 0.54 8.95 -9.68
C LEU A 77 1.96 8.68 -10.16
N TYR A 78 2.89 8.45 -9.23
CA TYR A 78 4.29 8.14 -9.55
C TYR A 78 4.40 6.86 -10.40
N ASN A 79 3.73 5.78 -10.00
CA ASN A 79 3.76 4.51 -10.75
C ASN A 79 2.95 4.54 -12.05
N MET A 80 2.08 5.55 -12.24
CA MET A 80 1.43 5.83 -13.52
C MET A 80 2.27 6.73 -14.44
N GLY A 81 3.46 7.15 -14.01
CA GLY A 81 4.35 8.01 -14.79
C GLY A 81 3.98 9.50 -14.78
N VAL A 82 3.17 9.94 -13.82
CA VAL A 82 2.83 11.36 -13.65
C VAL A 82 3.99 12.07 -12.96
N THR A 83 4.75 12.85 -13.71
CA THR A 83 5.91 13.61 -13.21
C THR A 83 5.56 15.02 -12.76
N GLU A 84 4.40 15.54 -13.18
CA GLU A 84 3.87 16.85 -12.80
C GLU A 84 2.37 16.74 -12.53
N LEU A 85 1.89 17.39 -11.46
CA LEU A 85 0.48 17.38 -11.14
C LEU A 85 -0.29 18.28 -12.13
N PRO A 86 -1.47 17.84 -12.62
CA PRO A 86 -2.29 18.70 -13.44
C PRO A 86 -2.64 19.97 -12.67
N LYS A 87 -2.53 21.11 -13.35
CA LYS A 87 -2.98 22.39 -12.77
C LYS A 87 -4.47 22.28 -12.51
N LEU A 88 -4.86 22.56 -11.27
CA LEU A 88 -6.28 22.70 -10.94
C LEU A 88 -6.79 23.92 -11.69
N ASN A 89 -7.71 23.70 -12.63
CA ASN A 89 -8.43 24.79 -13.25
C ASN A 89 -9.45 25.29 -12.23
N ASN A 90 -9.27 26.52 -11.77
CA ASN A 90 -10.22 27.23 -10.92
C ASN A 90 -11.42 27.73 -11.74
#